data_AF-A0A6P6QPT2-F1
#
_entry.id   AF-A0A6P6QPT2-F1
#
_cell.length_a   1.000
_cell.length_b   1.000
_cell.length_c   1.000
_cell.angle_alpha   90.00
_cell.angle_beta   90.00
_cell.angle_gamma   90.00
#
_symmetry.space_group_name_H-M   'P 1'
#
loop_
_entity.id
_entity.type
_entity.pdbx_description
1 polymer ?
#
loop_
_entity_poly.entity_id
_entity_poly.type
_entity_poly.pdbx_seq_one_letter_code
_entity_poly.pdbx_strand_id
1 'polypeptide(L)'
;MAAIISENLKFVGLFFKSKNVVIFNGLIGLGTVASQTAYNIFAFHCPCSPKKNYLYGLVAIGAPALAFFVIGVMLNRNTWDFVSECRTRKCRKLSLSAAFALLGSILGRAVVAPINWSVISLLRGEAYVCAFSEFIDPSSLDYFPSTTKTPEIMARFPCKDVPAPFMNYSRVIERQLKYESQLLGWMLVGIVSLAVFLLLCLKHCCSTLGYQQEVYWSQYRSSEQALFQRTAEVHAKYLAAECVKNFFGFAALEDKEKQLLEDCEGIKSIIPRMEWNRVTGVYMYRETDDTPIYSRLNKWDMYTKENNC
;
A
#
# COMPACT_ATOMS: atom_id res chain seq x y z
N MET A 1 -34.06 29.38 11.78
CA MET A 1 -32.78 28.80 12.27
C MET A 1 -32.83 27.28 12.44
N ALA A 2 -33.94 26.66 12.89
CA ALA A 2 -34.02 25.20 13.03
C ALA A 2 -34.03 24.40 11.71
N ALA A 3 -34.55 24.97 10.61
CA ALA A 3 -34.59 24.29 9.30
C ALA A 3 -33.20 24.14 8.64
N ILE A 4 -32.33 25.14 8.76
CA ILE A 4 -30.96 25.14 8.20
C ILE A 4 -30.06 24.14 8.95
N ILE A 5 -30.26 23.99 10.26
CA ILE A 5 -29.53 23.01 11.08
C ILE A 5 -29.96 21.58 10.73
N SER A 6 -31.25 21.36 10.44
CA SER A 6 -31.80 20.08 10.00
C SER A 6 -31.30 19.67 8.61
N GLU A 7 -31.18 20.61 7.67
CA GLU A 7 -30.63 20.34 6.33
C GLU A 7 -29.12 20.09 6.36
N ASN A 8 -28.35 20.85 7.15
CA ASN A 8 -26.92 20.59 7.34
C ASN A 8 -26.67 19.25 8.04
N LEU A 9 -27.50 18.86 9.03
CA LEU A 9 -27.41 17.54 9.67
C LEU A 9 -27.83 16.40 8.74
N LYS A 10 -28.80 16.62 7.84
CA LYS A 10 -29.14 15.65 6.79
C LYS A 10 -28.04 15.53 5.74
N PHE A 11 -27.38 16.63 5.38
CA PHE A 11 -26.25 16.64 4.45
C PHE A 11 -25.02 15.94 5.03
N VAL A 12 -24.73 16.19 6.31
CA VAL A 12 -23.70 15.47 7.09
C VAL A 12 -24.08 13.99 7.21
N GLY A 13 -25.35 13.69 7.54
CA GLY A 13 -25.87 12.33 7.61
C GLY A 13 -25.82 11.57 6.28
N LEU A 14 -26.02 12.26 5.14
CA LEU A 14 -25.86 11.71 3.79
C LEU A 14 -24.39 11.49 3.41
N PHE A 15 -23.48 12.37 3.85
CA PHE A 15 -22.03 12.18 3.73
C PHE A 15 -21.57 10.92 4.48
N PHE A 16 -22.16 10.65 5.65
CA PHE A 16 -21.88 9.47 6.46
C PHE A 16 -22.63 8.19 6.03
N LYS A 17 -23.57 8.25 5.08
CA LYS A 17 -24.40 7.10 4.65
C LYS A 17 -23.81 6.29 3.49
N SER A 18 -22.52 6.40 3.20
CA SER A 18 -21.86 5.62 2.17
C SER A 18 -21.04 4.47 2.78
N LYS A 19 -20.97 3.34 2.08
CA LYS A 19 -20.18 2.12 2.39
C LYS A 19 -18.78 2.37 2.99
N ASN A 20 -18.22 3.55 2.76
CA ASN A 20 -16.93 4.03 3.24
C ASN A 20 -16.82 4.14 4.77
N VAL A 21 -17.89 4.47 5.50
CA VAL A 21 -17.81 4.64 6.98
C VAL A 21 -17.74 3.30 7.71
N VAL A 22 -18.49 2.30 7.24
CA VAL A 22 -18.42 0.93 7.80
C VAL A 22 -17.07 0.30 7.49
N ILE A 23 -16.52 0.54 6.29
CA ILE A 23 -15.17 0.11 5.93
C ILE A 23 -14.13 0.84 6.77
N PHE A 24 -14.28 2.15 6.98
CA PHE A 24 -13.35 2.96 7.77
C PHE A 24 -13.37 2.58 9.26
N ASN A 25 -14.55 2.45 9.87
CA ASN A 25 -14.69 2.01 11.26
C ASN A 25 -14.26 0.55 11.44
N GLY A 26 -14.50 -0.31 10.44
CA GLY A 26 -14.01 -1.68 10.41
C GLY A 26 -12.48 -1.77 10.31
N LEU A 27 -11.86 -0.91 9.48
CA LEU A 27 -10.40 -0.78 9.37
C LEU A 27 -9.78 -0.23 10.66
N ILE A 28 -10.43 0.73 11.32
CA ILE A 28 -10.00 1.22 12.64
C ILE A 28 -10.06 0.09 13.66
N GLY A 29 -11.18 -0.64 13.74
CA GLY A 29 -11.35 -1.76 14.67
C GLY A 29 -10.35 -2.90 14.45
N LEU A 30 -10.19 -3.36 13.20
CA LEU A 30 -9.17 -4.34 12.81
C LEU A 30 -7.75 -3.82 13.08
N GLY A 31 -7.51 -2.53 12.81
CA GLY A 31 -6.25 -1.86 13.07
C GLY A 31 -5.90 -1.86 14.55
N THR A 32 -6.86 -1.58 15.44
CA THR A 32 -6.66 -1.60 16.90
C THR A 32 -6.32 -3.00 17.39
N VAL A 33 -7.09 -4.02 16.97
CA VAL A 33 -6.89 -5.41 17.39
C VAL A 33 -5.57 -5.96 16.86
N ALA A 34 -5.24 -5.72 15.59
CA ALA A 34 -3.96 -6.12 15.00
C ALA A 34 -2.79 -5.39 15.66
N SER A 35 -2.94 -4.12 16.01
CA SER A 35 -1.89 -3.34 16.70
C SER A 35 -1.61 -3.83 18.11
N GLN A 36 -2.64 -4.25 18.86
CA GLN A 36 -2.48 -4.87 20.17
C GLN A 36 -1.87 -6.27 20.07
N THR A 37 -2.24 -7.04 19.06
CA THR A 37 -1.75 -8.42 18.89
C THR A 37 -0.29 -8.45 18.40
N ALA A 38 0.07 -7.57 17.46
CA ALA A 38 1.45 -7.41 17.00
C ALA A 38 2.39 -6.93 18.13
N TYR A 39 1.87 -6.16 19.08
CA TYR A 39 2.65 -5.67 20.23
C TYR A 39 3.23 -6.79 21.09
N ASN A 40 2.44 -7.84 21.34
CA ASN A 40 2.90 -8.98 22.15
C ASN A 40 3.89 -9.89 21.39
N ILE A 41 3.81 -9.94 20.06
CA ILE A 41 4.64 -10.81 19.22
C ILE A 41 6.02 -10.19 18.95
N PHE A 42 6.13 -8.86 18.94
CA PHE A 42 7.37 -8.13 18.67
C PHE A 42 7.92 -7.40 19.91
N ALA A 43 7.91 -8.04 21.08
CA ALA A 43 8.46 -7.46 22.30
C ALA A 43 9.88 -6.92 22.05
N PHE A 44 10.03 -5.60 22.06
CA PHE A 44 11.28 -4.91 21.80
C PHE A 44 12.13 -4.90 23.07
N HIS A 45 13.36 -5.41 22.98
CA HIS A 45 14.29 -5.45 24.11
C HIS A 45 15.60 -4.75 23.73
N CYS A 46 15.87 -3.61 24.38
CA CYS A 46 17.09 -2.85 24.12
C CYS A 46 18.32 -3.63 24.63
N PRO A 47 19.42 -3.74 23.85
CA PRO A 47 20.62 -4.49 24.25
C PRO A 47 21.47 -3.79 25.32
N CYS A 48 21.19 -2.51 25.61
CA CYS A 48 21.87 -1.69 26.62
C CYS A 48 23.40 -1.76 26.61
N SER A 49 23.94 -1.65 25.40
CA SER A 49 25.37 -1.69 25.10
C SER A 49 25.71 -0.55 24.15
N PRO A 50 26.84 0.16 24.38
CA PRO A 50 27.25 1.25 23.50
C PRO A 50 27.43 0.75 22.06
N LYS A 51 27.11 1.60 21.08
CA LYS A 51 27.04 1.38 19.63
C LYS A 51 25.99 0.38 19.15
N LYS A 52 25.61 -0.61 19.98
CA LYS A 52 24.58 -1.61 19.66
C LYS A 52 23.18 -1.05 19.81
N ASN A 53 22.99 -0.14 20.77
CA ASN A 53 21.73 0.54 21.03
C ASN A 53 21.21 1.29 19.79
N TYR A 54 22.03 2.18 19.23
CA TYR A 54 21.70 2.91 17.99
C TYR A 54 21.33 1.97 16.84
N LEU A 55 22.19 0.99 16.55
CA LEU A 55 21.97 0.06 15.44
C LEU A 55 20.69 -0.76 15.63
N TYR A 56 20.48 -1.31 16.83
CA TYR A 56 19.31 -2.14 17.12
C TYR A 56 18.01 -1.33 17.07
N GLY A 57 17.99 -0.13 17.66
CA GLY A 57 16.83 0.76 17.62
C GLY A 57 16.48 1.21 16.19
N LEU A 58 17.49 1.56 15.38
CA LEU A 58 17.27 1.88 13.96
C LEU A 58 16.75 0.70 13.15
N VAL A 59 17.32 -0.49 13.33
CA VAL A 59 16.88 -1.71 12.63
C VAL A 59 15.45 -2.07 13.04
N ALA A 60 15.10 -1.92 14.32
CA ALA A 60 13.75 -2.21 14.81
C ALA A 60 12.68 -1.30 14.17
N ILE A 61 13.01 -0.05 13.84
CA ILE A 61 12.12 0.85 13.10
C ILE A 61 12.19 0.58 11.59
N GLY A 62 13.39 0.53 11.04
CA GLY A 62 13.63 0.54 9.59
C GLY A 62 13.41 -0.80 8.89
N ALA A 63 13.80 -1.93 9.50
CA ALA A 63 13.69 -3.23 8.84
C ALA A 63 12.23 -3.68 8.63
N PRO A 64 11.31 -3.56 9.61
CA PRO A 64 9.90 -3.85 9.35
C PRO A 64 9.27 -2.86 8.34
N ALA A 65 9.64 -1.57 8.39
CA ALA A 65 9.19 -0.60 7.40
C ALA A 65 9.63 -1.00 5.98
N LEU A 66 10.88 -1.42 5.80
CA LEU A 66 11.40 -1.91 4.52
C LEU A 66 10.69 -3.19 4.06
N ALA A 67 10.46 -4.13 4.98
CA ALA A 67 9.74 -5.36 4.68
C ALA A 67 8.30 -5.08 4.20
N PHE A 68 7.57 -4.20 4.90
CA PHE A 68 6.23 -3.78 4.48
C PHE A 68 6.25 -3.06 3.14
N PHE A 69 7.27 -2.25 2.86
CA PHE A 69 7.41 -1.57 1.57
C PHE A 69 7.60 -2.58 0.43
N VAL A 70 8.51 -3.55 0.59
CA VAL A 70 8.77 -4.60 -0.40
C VAL A 70 7.51 -5.43 -0.65
N ILE A 71 6.81 -5.86 0.40
CA ILE A 71 5.54 -6.60 0.29
C ILE A 71 4.50 -5.75 -0.45
N GLY A 72 4.38 -4.46 -0.11
CA GLY A 72 3.47 -3.53 -0.77
C GLY A 72 3.74 -3.37 -2.28
N VAL A 73 5.01 -3.32 -2.67
CA VAL A 73 5.42 -3.29 -4.09
C VAL A 73 5.07 -4.61 -4.80
N MET A 74 5.33 -5.76 -4.16
CA MET A 74 5.07 -7.09 -4.72
C MET A 74 3.57 -7.37 -4.93
N LEU A 75 2.72 -6.96 -3.99
CA LEU A 75 1.27 -7.18 -4.06
C LEU A 75 0.56 -6.22 -5.02
N ASN A 76 1.22 -5.14 -5.46
CA ASN A 76 0.62 -4.16 -6.34
C ASN A 76 0.62 -4.63 -7.81
N ARG A 77 -0.57 -4.87 -8.38
CA ARG A 77 -0.74 -5.28 -9.78
C ARG A 77 -0.09 -4.34 -10.78
N ASN A 78 -0.12 -3.03 -10.51
CA ASN A 78 0.47 -2.02 -11.40
C ASN A 78 1.99 -2.20 -11.55
N THR A 79 2.68 -2.75 -10.54
CA THR A 79 4.10 -3.11 -10.61
C THR A 79 4.35 -4.12 -11.72
N TRP A 80 3.55 -5.19 -11.76
CA TRP A 80 3.69 -6.26 -12.74
C TRP A 80 3.26 -5.83 -14.15
N ASP A 81 2.24 -4.98 -14.26
CA ASP A 81 1.83 -4.37 -15.53
C ASP A 81 2.96 -3.52 -16.12
N PHE A 82 3.65 -2.74 -15.29
CA PHE A 82 4.82 -1.95 -15.69
C PHE A 82 5.98 -2.84 -16.12
N VAL A 83 6.33 -3.86 -15.33
CA VAL A 83 7.39 -4.83 -15.65
C VAL A 83 7.08 -5.55 -16.97
N SER A 84 5.81 -5.92 -17.20
CA SER A 84 5.36 -6.57 -18.44
C SER A 84 5.44 -5.65 -19.66
N GLU A 85 5.03 -4.38 -19.52
CA GLU A 85 5.16 -3.38 -20.61
C GLU A 85 6.65 -3.17 -20.95
N CYS A 86 7.51 -3.10 -19.95
CA CYS A 86 8.95 -2.96 -20.17
C CYS A 86 9.59 -4.20 -20.80
N ARG A 87 9.21 -5.41 -20.36
CA ARG A 87 9.70 -6.67 -20.96
C ARG A 87 9.25 -6.83 -22.41
N THR A 88 7.99 -6.53 -22.70
CA THR A 88 7.38 -6.81 -24.01
C THR A 88 7.67 -5.70 -25.03
N ARG A 89 7.77 -4.45 -24.59
CA ARG A 89 7.88 -3.27 -25.46
C ARG A 89 9.10 -2.39 -25.19
N LYS A 90 10.07 -2.90 -24.41
CA LYS A 90 11.34 -2.23 -24.08
C LYS A 90 11.14 -0.81 -23.48
N CYS A 91 10.03 -0.59 -22.81
CA CYS A 91 9.55 0.71 -22.30
C CYS A 91 9.52 1.85 -23.35
N ARG A 92 9.65 1.58 -24.66
CA ARG A 92 9.83 2.62 -25.70
C ARG A 92 8.63 3.54 -25.89
N LYS A 93 7.42 3.06 -25.57
CA LYS A 93 6.17 3.81 -25.71
C LYS A 93 5.67 4.43 -24.40
N LEU A 94 6.46 4.32 -23.32
CA LEU A 94 6.09 4.89 -22.04
C LEU A 94 6.57 6.33 -21.98
N SER A 95 5.64 7.29 -22.03
CA SER A 95 6.02 8.70 -21.83
C SER A 95 6.53 8.90 -20.41
N LEU A 96 7.39 9.91 -20.23
CA LEU A 96 7.92 10.26 -18.91
C LEU A 96 6.80 10.57 -17.90
N SER A 97 5.74 11.24 -18.36
CA SER A 97 4.53 11.51 -17.58
C SER A 97 3.78 10.24 -17.18
N ALA A 98 3.69 9.25 -18.07
CA ALA A 98 3.08 7.96 -17.77
C ALA A 98 3.88 7.20 -16.71
N ALA A 99 5.20 7.18 -16.87
CA ALA A 99 6.11 6.53 -15.94
C ALA A 99 5.98 7.17 -14.55
N PHE A 100 5.93 8.50 -14.46
CA PHE A 100 5.77 9.21 -13.20
C PHE A 100 4.41 8.94 -12.53
N ALA A 101 3.31 8.96 -13.29
CA ALA A 101 1.99 8.64 -12.76
C ALA A 101 1.90 7.19 -12.24
N LEU A 102 2.53 6.24 -12.95
CA LEU A 102 2.59 4.84 -12.53
C LEU A 102 3.45 4.64 -11.29
N LEU A 103 4.64 5.24 -11.26
CA LEU A 103 5.52 5.20 -10.10
C LEU A 103 4.83 5.83 -8.89
N GLY A 104 4.15 6.96 -9.05
CA GLY A 104 3.33 7.56 -8.01
C GLY A 104 2.22 6.63 -7.51
N SER A 105 1.53 5.93 -8.42
CA SER A 105 0.52 4.94 -8.06
C SER A 105 1.08 3.72 -7.33
N ILE A 106 2.27 3.24 -7.72
CA ILE A 106 2.95 2.10 -7.10
C ILE A 106 3.47 2.47 -5.71
N LEU A 107 4.30 3.52 -5.67
CA LEU A 107 4.95 3.98 -4.45
C LEU A 107 3.93 4.49 -3.44
N GLY A 108 2.93 5.29 -3.88
CA GLY A 108 1.92 5.86 -2.99
C GLY A 108 1.10 4.81 -2.25
N ARG A 109 0.82 3.65 -2.88
CA ARG A 109 0.14 2.52 -2.22
C ARG A 109 1.09 1.70 -1.34
N ALA A 110 2.34 1.51 -1.78
CA ALA A 110 3.31 0.69 -1.07
C ALA A 110 3.87 1.34 0.21
N VAL A 111 3.93 2.68 0.28
CA VAL A 111 4.48 3.41 1.46
C VAL A 111 3.50 3.57 2.61
N VAL A 112 2.21 3.25 2.45
CA VAL A 112 1.19 3.40 3.51
C VAL A 112 1.54 2.60 4.76
N ALA A 113 1.80 1.30 4.62
CA ALA A 113 2.15 0.44 5.75
C ALA A 113 3.50 0.81 6.42
N PRO A 114 4.58 1.10 5.66
CA PRO A 114 5.84 1.61 6.22
C PRO A 114 5.70 2.91 7.02
N ILE A 115 4.90 3.87 6.53
CA ILE A 115 4.63 5.13 7.23
C ILE A 115 3.89 4.85 8.53
N ASN A 116 2.83 4.04 8.48
CA ASN A 116 2.06 3.68 9.67
C ASN A 116 2.93 2.98 10.72
N TRP A 117 3.79 2.04 10.33
CA TRP A 117 4.72 1.38 11.22
C TRP A 117 5.69 2.37 11.88
N SER A 118 6.29 3.26 11.08
CA SER A 118 7.23 4.27 11.58
C SER A 118 6.56 5.23 12.57
N VAL A 119 5.33 5.69 12.26
CA VAL A 119 4.53 6.54 13.15
C VAL A 119 4.25 5.82 14.47
N ILE A 120 3.75 4.58 14.43
CA ILE A 120 3.47 3.80 15.64
C ILE A 120 4.73 3.60 16.47
N SER A 121 5.86 3.29 15.83
CA SER A 121 7.15 3.08 16.50
C SER A 121 7.67 4.36 17.18
N LEU A 122 7.55 5.51 16.50
CA LEU A 122 7.94 6.81 17.03
C LEU A 122 7.02 7.29 18.16
N LEU A 123 5.71 7.09 18.05
CA LEU A 123 4.76 7.46 19.10
C LEU A 123 4.94 6.61 20.37
N ARG A 124 5.35 5.35 20.24
CA ARG A 124 5.77 4.51 21.38
C ARG A 124 7.07 5.00 22.00
N GLY A 125 8.05 5.35 21.17
CA GLY A 125 9.32 5.94 21.57
C GLY A 125 10.33 4.97 22.17
N GLU A 126 10.00 3.69 22.39
CA GLU A 126 10.92 2.70 22.98
C GLU A 126 12.19 2.49 22.14
N ALA A 127 12.02 2.31 20.82
CA ALA A 127 13.14 2.13 19.89
C ALA A 127 13.98 3.41 19.75
N TYR A 128 13.34 4.60 19.78
CA TYR A 128 14.04 5.88 19.74
C TYR A 128 14.84 6.13 21.02
N VAL A 129 14.24 5.89 22.19
CA VAL A 129 14.93 5.98 23.49
C VAL A 129 16.14 5.05 23.52
N CYS A 130 15.97 3.80 23.07
CA CYS A 130 17.08 2.86 22.94
C CYS A 130 18.17 3.43 22.03
N ALA A 131 17.83 3.87 20.81
CA ALA A 131 18.78 4.34 19.82
C ALA A 131 19.56 5.61 20.23
N PHE A 132 18.90 6.54 20.93
CA PHE A 132 19.45 7.88 21.20
C PHE A 132 19.95 8.08 22.62
N SER A 133 19.68 7.14 23.55
CA SER A 133 20.18 7.20 24.93
C SER A 133 21.68 7.43 25.05
N GLU A 134 22.48 6.82 24.18
CA GLU A 134 23.94 6.92 24.20
C GLU A 134 24.50 8.27 23.70
N PHE A 135 23.67 9.09 23.06
CA PHE A 135 24.08 10.37 22.47
C PHE A 135 23.63 11.59 23.30
N ILE A 136 22.97 11.39 24.44
CA ILE A 136 22.66 12.49 25.34
C ILE A 136 23.94 13.05 25.92
N ASP A 137 24.11 14.36 25.78
CA ASP A 137 25.19 15.09 26.41
C ASP A 137 24.97 15.14 27.93
N PRO A 138 25.85 14.55 28.76
CA PRO A 138 25.72 14.60 30.21
C PRO A 138 25.75 16.03 30.76
N SER A 139 26.38 16.98 30.06
CA SER A 139 26.44 18.38 30.48
C SER A 139 25.08 19.08 30.43
N SER A 140 24.13 18.55 29.65
CA SER A 140 22.75 19.02 29.61
C SER A 140 21.91 18.60 30.82
N LEU A 141 22.43 17.72 31.68
CA LEU A 141 21.75 17.19 32.86
C LEU A 141 22.28 17.87 34.14
N ASP A 142 21.37 18.44 34.92
CA ASP A 142 21.70 19.13 36.16
C ASP A 142 22.43 18.22 37.15
N TYR A 143 23.62 18.65 37.58
CA TYR A 143 24.47 17.98 38.57
C TYR A 143 24.87 16.53 38.21
N PHE A 144 24.99 16.21 36.92
CA PHE A 144 25.36 14.86 36.49
C PHE A 144 26.74 14.45 37.06
N PRO A 145 26.86 13.30 37.76
CA PRO A 145 28.12 12.87 38.35
C PRO A 145 29.21 12.67 37.29
N SER A 146 30.39 13.22 37.52
CA SER A 146 31.54 13.02 36.64
C SER A 146 31.97 11.55 36.64
N THR A 147 32.12 10.97 35.46
CA THR A 147 32.49 9.56 35.28
C THR A 147 33.32 9.37 34.02
N THR A 148 34.28 8.45 34.05
CA THR A 148 35.08 8.04 32.87
C THR A 148 34.35 7.04 31.98
N LYS A 149 33.24 6.45 32.47
CA LYS A 149 32.44 5.43 31.78
C LYS A 149 31.10 5.98 31.26
N THR A 150 31.07 7.26 30.88
CA THR A 150 29.86 7.93 30.40
C THR A 150 29.14 7.16 29.29
N PRO A 151 29.79 6.67 28.22
CA PRO A 151 29.09 6.00 27.13
C PRO A 151 28.42 4.68 27.55
N GLU A 152 29.06 3.95 28.46
CA GLU A 152 28.52 2.68 28.99
C GLU A 152 27.31 2.91 29.91
N ILE A 153 27.35 3.96 30.74
CA ILE A 153 26.25 4.32 31.63
C ILE A 153 25.07 4.86 30.81
N MET A 154 25.34 5.72 29.82
CA MET A 154 24.33 6.31 28.96
C MET A 154 23.54 5.23 28.18
N ALA A 155 24.25 4.23 27.65
CA ALA A 155 23.61 3.11 26.94
C ALA A 155 22.72 2.22 27.83
N ARG A 156 22.84 2.26 29.16
CA ARG A 156 22.05 1.42 30.08
C ARG A 156 20.76 2.08 30.59
N PHE A 157 20.58 3.37 30.39
CA PHE A 157 19.35 4.08 30.81
C PHE A 157 18.05 3.45 30.28
N PRO A 158 17.95 2.99 29.00
CA PRO A 158 16.73 2.36 28.49
C PRO A 158 16.31 1.09 29.23
N CYS A 159 17.26 0.33 29.79
CA CYS A 159 16.97 -0.90 30.54
C CYS A 159 16.69 -0.64 32.02
N LYS A 160 16.88 0.60 32.50
CA LYS A 160 16.81 0.95 33.94
C LYS A 160 17.85 0.21 34.80
N ASP A 161 18.90 -0.29 34.15
CA ASP A 161 20.02 -1.03 34.77
C ASP A 161 21.23 -0.12 35.00
N VAL A 162 21.02 0.97 35.75
CA VAL A 162 22.07 1.97 36.05
C VAL A 162 22.42 1.98 37.54
N PRO A 163 23.66 2.35 37.92
CA PRO A 163 24.05 2.46 39.32
C PRO A 163 23.20 3.49 40.09
N ALA A 164 23.03 3.29 41.40
CA ALA A 164 22.19 4.13 42.27
C ALA A 164 22.37 5.66 42.10
N PRO A 165 23.59 6.21 41.95
CA PRO A 165 23.79 7.65 41.73
C PRO A 165 23.12 8.20 40.46
N PHE A 166 22.87 7.35 39.47
CA PHE A 166 22.32 7.73 38.17
C PHE A 166 20.83 7.42 38.02
N MET A 167 20.23 6.68 38.95
CA MET A 167 18.84 6.20 38.86
C MET A 167 17.82 7.34 38.71
N ASN A 168 18.05 8.49 39.34
CA ASN A 168 17.17 9.65 39.24
C ASN A 168 17.10 10.24 37.82
N TYR A 169 18.19 10.12 37.04
CA TYR A 169 18.26 10.64 35.68
C TYR A 169 17.54 9.77 34.66
N SER A 170 17.34 8.47 34.96
CA SER A 170 16.65 7.55 34.04
C SER A 170 15.29 8.07 33.62
N ARG A 171 14.49 8.60 34.56
CA ARG A 171 13.16 9.17 34.26
C ARG A 171 13.23 10.46 33.44
N VAL A 172 14.26 11.29 33.67
CA VAL A 172 14.45 12.57 32.97
C VAL A 172 14.83 12.31 31.52
N ILE A 173 15.84 11.46 31.31
CA ILE A 173 16.32 11.01 29.99
C ILE A 173 15.21 10.32 29.20
N GLU A 174 14.51 9.36 29.83
CA GLU A 174 13.41 8.64 29.18
C GLU A 174 12.30 9.61 28.74
N ARG A 175 11.94 10.58 29.59
CA ARG A 175 10.91 11.57 29.26
C ARG A 175 11.34 12.48 28.11
N GLN A 176 12.57 12.97 28.12
CA GLN A 176 13.10 13.84 27.07
C GLN A 176 13.11 13.14 25.71
N LEU A 177 13.68 11.94 25.64
CA LEU A 177 13.75 11.18 24.39
C LEU A 177 12.37 10.71 23.91
N LYS A 178 11.47 10.33 24.83
CA LYS A 178 10.07 10.02 24.44
C LYS A 178 9.36 11.24 23.87
N TYR A 179 9.56 12.42 24.45
CA TYR A 179 9.00 13.66 23.92
C TYR A 179 9.52 13.93 22.50
N GLU A 180 10.84 13.85 22.27
CA GLU A 180 11.43 14.04 20.94
C GLU A 180 10.88 13.03 19.92
N SER A 181 10.81 11.76 20.31
CA SER A 181 10.26 10.70 19.46
C SER A 181 8.80 10.94 19.11
N GLN A 182 7.96 11.31 20.08
CA GLN A 182 6.55 11.59 19.86
C GLN A 182 6.34 12.85 19.02
N LEU A 183 7.16 13.88 19.23
CA LEU A 183 7.13 15.09 18.41
C LEU A 183 7.46 14.77 16.95
N LEU A 184 8.53 13.99 16.69
CA LEU A 184 8.86 13.50 15.35
C LEU A 184 7.72 12.66 14.76
N GLY A 185 7.10 11.79 15.54
CA GLY A 185 5.93 11.00 15.14
C GLY A 185 4.76 11.88 14.68
N TRP A 186 4.40 12.89 15.46
CA TRP A 186 3.32 13.83 15.11
C TRP A 186 3.66 14.73 13.94
N MET A 187 4.90 15.20 13.84
CA MET A 187 5.37 15.96 12.67
C MET A 187 5.30 15.10 11.40
N LEU A 188 5.69 13.83 11.45
CA LEU A 188 5.57 12.90 10.33
C LEU A 188 4.10 12.73 9.90
N VAL A 189 3.17 12.56 10.84
CA VAL A 189 1.73 12.49 10.55
C VAL A 189 1.24 13.76 9.85
N GLY A 190 1.63 14.94 10.35
CA GLY A 190 1.25 16.23 9.78
C GLY A 190 1.79 16.41 8.36
N ILE A 191 3.07 16.13 8.15
CA ILE A 191 3.73 16.23 6.83
C ILE A 191 3.09 15.28 5.83
N VAL A 192 2.85 14.01 6.20
CA VAL A 192 2.22 13.03 5.32
C VAL A 192 0.79 13.44 4.97
N SER A 193 0.01 13.90 5.95
CA SER A 193 -1.37 14.34 5.72
C SER A 193 -1.43 15.53 4.77
N LEU A 194 -0.56 16.53 4.96
CA LEU A 194 -0.44 17.67 4.07
C LEU A 194 0.01 17.25 2.67
N ALA A 195 1.01 16.38 2.56
CA ALA A 195 1.49 15.86 1.28
C ALA A 195 0.38 15.12 0.52
N VAL A 196 -0.38 14.25 1.19
CA VAL A 196 -1.52 13.55 0.59
C VAL A 196 -2.58 14.53 0.10
N PHE A 197 -2.93 15.53 0.92
CA PHE A 197 -3.88 16.57 0.54
C PHE A 197 -3.41 17.33 -0.72
N LEU A 198 -2.17 17.80 -0.75
CA LEU A 198 -1.60 18.50 -1.89
C LEU A 198 -1.55 17.62 -3.15
N LEU A 199 -1.18 16.35 -3.02
CA LEU A 199 -1.18 15.40 -4.14
C LEU A 199 -2.59 15.15 -4.68
N LEU A 200 -3.60 15.07 -3.82
CA LEU A 200 -5.00 14.95 -4.23
C LEU A 200 -5.47 16.21 -4.96
N CYS A 201 -5.16 17.40 -4.44
CA CYS A 201 -5.44 18.67 -5.09
C CYS A 201 -4.78 18.74 -6.47
N LEU A 202 -3.47 18.44 -6.57
CA LEU A 202 -2.74 18.41 -7.83
C LEU A 202 -3.33 17.39 -8.81
N LYS A 203 -3.68 16.19 -8.34
CA LYS A 203 -4.34 15.17 -9.17
C LYS A 203 -5.66 15.68 -9.73
N HIS A 204 -6.49 16.36 -8.93
CA HIS A 204 -7.78 16.88 -9.38
C HIS A 204 -7.62 18.10 -10.30
N CYS A 205 -6.68 19.00 -10.02
CA CYS A 205 -6.39 20.17 -10.86
C CYS A 205 -5.72 19.82 -12.19
N CYS A 206 -4.89 18.76 -12.22
CA CYS A 206 -4.19 18.32 -13.42
C CYS A 206 -4.89 17.17 -14.15
N SER A 207 -6.04 16.68 -13.65
CA SER A 207 -6.82 15.67 -14.38
C SER A 207 -7.43 16.32 -15.61
N THR A 208 -7.02 15.83 -16.78
CA THR A 208 -7.64 16.21 -18.06
C THR A 208 -9.05 15.65 -18.21
N LEU A 209 -9.41 14.65 -17.40
CA LEU A 209 -10.71 14.00 -17.38
C LEU A 209 -11.63 14.67 -16.35
N GLY A 210 -12.89 14.89 -16.72
CA GLY A 210 -13.91 15.32 -15.77
C GLY A 210 -14.13 14.26 -14.69
N TYR A 211 -14.51 14.69 -13.47
CA TYR A 211 -14.71 13.79 -12.31
C TYR A 211 -15.61 12.59 -12.62
N GLN A 212 -16.73 12.80 -13.32
CA GLN A 212 -17.66 11.73 -13.70
C GLN A 212 -17.04 10.71 -14.68
N GLN A 213 -16.22 11.18 -15.62
CA GLN A 213 -15.50 10.32 -16.56
C GLN A 213 -14.43 9.50 -15.84
N GLU A 214 -13.72 10.07 -14.86
CA GLU A 214 -12.74 9.34 -14.07
C GLU A 214 -13.41 8.23 -13.23
N VAL A 215 -14.54 8.53 -12.59
CA VAL A 215 -15.33 7.54 -11.85
C VAL A 215 -15.81 6.43 -12.79
N TYR A 216 -16.39 6.77 -13.95
CA TYR A 216 -16.81 5.78 -14.95
C TYR A 216 -15.63 4.92 -15.42
N TRP A 217 -14.49 5.53 -15.73
CA TRP A 217 -13.29 4.81 -16.18
C TRP A 217 -12.79 3.83 -15.12
N SER A 218 -12.78 4.23 -13.84
CA SER A 218 -12.42 3.35 -12.73
C SER A 218 -13.37 2.16 -12.59
N GLN A 219 -14.68 2.41 -12.73
CA GLN A 219 -15.71 1.38 -12.67
C GLN A 219 -15.62 0.41 -13.86
N TYR A 220 -15.39 0.93 -15.07
CA TYR A 220 -15.16 0.14 -16.27
C TYR A 220 -13.96 -0.80 -16.07
N ARG A 221 -12.82 -0.27 -15.62
CA ARG A 221 -11.60 -1.06 -15.39
C ARG A 221 -11.81 -2.17 -14.36
N SER A 222 -12.52 -1.88 -13.27
CA SER A 222 -12.87 -2.88 -12.27
C SER A 222 -13.79 -3.97 -12.84
N SER A 223 -14.77 -3.58 -13.64
CA SER A 223 -15.76 -4.51 -14.20
C SER A 223 -15.14 -5.38 -15.30
N GLU A 224 -14.34 -4.78 -16.20
CA GLU A 224 -13.55 -5.48 -17.22
C GLU A 224 -12.64 -6.52 -16.58
N GLN A 225 -11.91 -6.16 -15.51
CA GLN A 225 -11.01 -7.10 -14.85
C GLN A 225 -11.74 -8.28 -14.20
N ALA A 226 -12.88 -8.02 -13.55
CA ALA A 226 -13.68 -9.07 -12.93
C ALA A 226 -14.27 -10.03 -13.99
N LEU A 227 -14.78 -9.49 -15.09
CA LEU A 227 -15.29 -10.27 -16.22
C LEU A 227 -14.17 -11.07 -16.89
N PHE A 228 -13.03 -10.44 -17.16
CA PHE A 228 -11.89 -11.10 -17.79
C PHE A 228 -11.38 -12.28 -16.97
N GLN A 229 -11.25 -12.11 -15.65
CA GLN A 229 -10.78 -13.18 -14.77
C GLN A 229 -11.77 -14.35 -14.72
N ARG A 230 -13.07 -14.06 -14.62
CA ARG A 230 -14.12 -15.08 -14.63
C ARG A 230 -14.16 -15.85 -15.95
N THR A 231 -14.11 -15.14 -17.07
CA THR A 231 -14.13 -15.75 -18.40
C THR A 231 -12.84 -16.53 -18.68
N ALA A 232 -11.69 -16.05 -18.23
CA ALA A 232 -10.42 -16.78 -18.37
C ALA A 232 -10.41 -18.09 -17.57
N GLU A 233 -11.02 -18.12 -16.38
CA GLU A 233 -11.17 -19.34 -15.59
C GLU A 233 -12.05 -20.37 -16.32
N VAL A 234 -13.20 -19.94 -16.85
CA VAL A 234 -14.11 -20.81 -17.62
C VAL A 234 -13.43 -21.32 -18.89
N HIS A 235 -12.74 -20.45 -19.64
CA HIS A 235 -12.00 -20.81 -20.86
C HIS A 235 -10.88 -21.83 -20.57
N ALA A 236 -10.13 -21.65 -19.49
CA ALA A 236 -9.08 -22.58 -19.09
C ALA A 236 -9.65 -23.96 -18.71
N LYS A 237 -10.78 -24.00 -17.98
CA LYS A 237 -11.48 -25.24 -17.64
C LYS A 237 -12.01 -25.95 -18.89
N TYR A 238 -12.57 -25.21 -19.85
CA TYR A 238 -13.03 -25.76 -21.12
C TYR A 238 -11.91 -26.47 -21.88
N LEU A 239 -10.78 -25.78 -22.09
CA LEU A 239 -9.64 -26.37 -22.80
C LEU A 239 -9.05 -27.57 -22.06
N ALA A 240 -8.97 -27.51 -20.72
CA ALA A 240 -8.51 -28.64 -19.92
C ALA A 240 -9.44 -29.85 -20.05
N ALA A 241 -10.75 -29.63 -20.03
CA ALA A 241 -11.75 -30.69 -20.20
C ALA A 241 -11.67 -31.34 -21.59
N GLU A 242 -11.49 -30.55 -22.65
CA GLU A 242 -11.31 -31.05 -24.01
C GLU A 242 -10.03 -31.90 -24.14
N CYS A 243 -8.91 -31.45 -23.57
CA CYS A 243 -7.67 -32.21 -23.53
C CYS A 243 -7.80 -33.54 -22.78
N VAL A 244 -8.45 -33.53 -21.60
CA VAL A 244 -8.71 -34.73 -20.80
C VAL A 244 -9.62 -35.70 -21.55
N LYS A 245 -10.68 -35.19 -22.19
CA LYS A 245 -11.58 -35.99 -23.02
C LYS A 245 -10.86 -36.63 -24.21
N ASN A 246 -9.97 -35.90 -24.88
CA ASN A 246 -9.18 -36.43 -25.99
C ASN A 246 -8.17 -37.49 -25.56
N PHE A 247 -7.64 -37.41 -24.33
CA PHE A 247 -6.69 -38.38 -23.79
C PHE A 247 -7.37 -39.64 -23.22
N PHE A 248 -8.43 -39.49 -22.43
CA PHE A 248 -9.10 -40.61 -21.74
C PHE A 248 -10.37 -41.11 -22.44
N GLY A 249 -10.88 -40.42 -23.44
CA GLY A 249 -12.15 -40.69 -24.12
C GLY A 249 -13.39 -40.08 -23.43
N PHE A 250 -13.25 -39.55 -22.21
CA PHE A 250 -14.30 -38.85 -21.47
C PHE A 250 -13.68 -37.87 -20.46
N ALA A 251 -14.46 -36.92 -19.97
CA ALA A 251 -14.09 -36.01 -18.89
C ALA A 251 -15.17 -36.07 -17.79
N ALA A 252 -14.76 -36.35 -16.55
CA ALA A 252 -15.65 -36.33 -15.41
C ALA A 252 -15.88 -34.88 -14.95
N LEU A 253 -16.98 -34.29 -15.39
CA LEU A 253 -17.39 -32.92 -15.10
C LEU A 253 -18.66 -32.92 -14.24
N GLU A 254 -18.79 -31.96 -13.34
CA GLU A 254 -20.05 -31.73 -12.61
C GLU A 254 -21.15 -31.23 -13.58
N ASP A 255 -22.43 -31.49 -13.27
CA ASP A 255 -23.53 -31.12 -14.18
C ASP A 255 -23.63 -29.60 -14.42
N LYS A 256 -23.25 -28.79 -13.42
CA LYS A 256 -23.14 -27.33 -13.58
C LYS A 256 -22.02 -26.92 -14.54
N GLU A 257 -20.90 -27.65 -14.52
CA GLU A 257 -19.77 -27.40 -15.40
C GLU A 257 -20.11 -27.81 -16.83
N LYS A 258 -20.83 -28.93 -17.02
CA LYS A 258 -21.33 -29.33 -18.35
C LYS A 258 -22.21 -28.26 -18.99
N GLN A 259 -23.19 -27.72 -18.25
CA GLN A 259 -24.04 -26.64 -18.75
C GLN A 259 -23.23 -25.39 -19.12
N LEU A 260 -22.31 -24.97 -18.25
CA LEU A 260 -21.42 -23.84 -18.52
C LEU A 260 -20.54 -24.05 -19.76
N LEU A 261 -20.15 -25.29 -20.06
CA LEU A 261 -19.31 -25.63 -21.21
C LEU A 261 -20.13 -25.78 -22.50
N GLU A 262 -21.38 -26.26 -22.41
CA GLU A 262 -22.33 -26.37 -23.52
C GLU A 262 -22.78 -25.00 -24.04
N ASP A 263 -22.97 -24.03 -23.15
CA ASP A 263 -23.33 -22.65 -23.51
C ASP A 263 -22.22 -21.92 -24.30
N CYS A 264 -21.01 -22.48 -24.34
CA CYS A 264 -19.85 -21.87 -24.98
C CYS A 264 -19.61 -22.39 -26.42
N GLU A 265 -20.62 -22.32 -27.29
CA GLU A 265 -20.44 -22.63 -28.72
C GLU A 265 -19.61 -21.54 -29.43
N GLY A 266 -18.62 -21.95 -30.24
CA GLY A 266 -17.78 -21.02 -31.02
C GLY A 266 -16.58 -20.40 -30.29
N ILE A 267 -16.13 -20.97 -29.17
CA ILE A 267 -14.93 -20.51 -28.45
C ILE A 267 -13.70 -20.52 -29.36
N LYS A 268 -12.89 -19.45 -29.28
CA LYS A 268 -11.51 -19.48 -29.79
C LYS A 268 -10.69 -20.53 -29.04
N SER A 269 -10.39 -21.64 -29.71
CA SER A 269 -9.61 -22.75 -29.16
C SER A 269 -8.18 -22.36 -28.78
N ILE A 270 -7.58 -21.41 -29.52
CA ILE A 270 -6.22 -20.93 -29.26
C ILE A 270 -6.19 -19.41 -29.35
N ILE A 271 -5.69 -18.77 -28.28
CA ILE A 271 -5.39 -17.34 -28.26
C ILE A 271 -3.87 -17.20 -28.40
N PRO A 272 -3.34 -16.72 -29.55
CA PRO A 272 -1.91 -16.59 -29.76
C PRO A 272 -1.24 -15.67 -28.73
N ARG A 273 0.02 -15.95 -28.39
CA ARG A 273 0.82 -15.11 -27.47
C ARG A 273 0.85 -13.64 -27.86
N MET A 274 0.80 -13.34 -29.16
CA MET A 274 0.78 -11.96 -29.66
C MET A 274 -0.48 -11.19 -29.22
N GLU A 275 -1.63 -11.86 -29.15
CA GLU A 275 -2.88 -11.24 -28.69
C GLU A 275 -2.86 -10.98 -27.18
N TRP A 276 -2.35 -11.92 -26.39
CA TRP A 276 -2.07 -11.72 -24.96
C TRP A 276 -1.18 -10.50 -24.73
N ASN A 277 -0.09 -10.38 -25.47
CA ASN A 277 0.83 -9.24 -25.38
C ASN A 277 0.20 -7.89 -25.81
N ARG A 278 -0.87 -7.89 -26.60
CA ARG A 278 -1.59 -6.67 -27.01
C ARG A 278 -2.50 -6.15 -25.91
N VAL A 279 -3.20 -7.05 -25.23
CA VAL A 279 -4.15 -6.73 -24.16
C VAL A 279 -3.48 -6.52 -22.80
N THR A 280 -2.27 -7.03 -22.60
CA THR A 280 -1.49 -6.80 -21.37
C THR A 280 -0.76 -5.44 -21.37
N GLY A 281 -0.52 -4.93 -20.15
CA GLY A 281 0.30 -3.76 -19.88
C GLY A 281 -0.50 -2.53 -19.48
N VAL A 282 0.22 -1.45 -19.18
CA VAL A 282 -0.41 -0.21 -18.73
C VAL A 282 -1.13 0.48 -19.87
N TYR A 283 -2.32 1.00 -19.57
CA TYR A 283 -3.02 1.94 -20.44
C TYR A 283 -3.43 3.18 -19.66
N MET A 284 -3.02 4.33 -20.18
CA MET A 284 -3.61 5.60 -19.78
C MET A 284 -4.73 5.94 -20.73
N TYR A 285 -5.78 6.56 -20.20
CA TYR A 285 -6.91 7.04 -20.97
C TYR A 285 -6.43 7.83 -22.19
N ARG A 286 -7.03 7.55 -23.35
CA ARG A 286 -6.82 8.28 -24.59
C ARG A 286 -8.14 8.39 -25.33
N GLU A 287 -8.34 9.52 -25.96
CA GLU A 287 -9.38 9.70 -26.98
C GLU A 287 -8.72 9.59 -28.35
N THR A 288 -9.41 8.96 -29.30
CA THR A 288 -9.03 8.92 -30.71
C THR A 288 -10.29 9.28 -31.49
N ASP A 289 -10.27 10.40 -32.21
CA ASP A 289 -11.43 10.90 -32.98
C ASP A 289 -12.73 10.97 -32.16
N ASP A 290 -12.68 11.62 -30.98
CA ASP A 290 -13.76 11.72 -29.98
C ASP A 290 -14.27 10.38 -29.40
N THR A 291 -13.64 9.25 -29.73
CA THR A 291 -13.95 7.96 -29.12
C THR A 291 -13.04 7.67 -27.92
N PRO A 292 -13.61 7.44 -26.72
CA PRO A 292 -12.83 7.19 -25.52
C PRO A 292 -12.36 5.74 -25.46
N ILE A 293 -11.05 5.54 -25.27
CA ILE A 293 -10.45 4.23 -25.10
C ILE A 293 -10.11 4.04 -23.62
N TYR A 294 -10.74 3.06 -22.98
CA TYR A 294 -10.65 2.86 -21.53
C TYR A 294 -9.58 1.84 -21.11
N SER A 295 -9.20 0.93 -22.00
CA SER A 295 -8.23 -0.14 -21.69
C SER A 295 -7.53 -0.63 -22.96
N ARG A 296 -6.53 -1.51 -22.80
CA ARG A 296 -5.89 -2.20 -23.93
C ARG A 296 -6.81 -3.18 -24.62
N LEU A 297 -7.68 -3.83 -23.85
CA LEU A 297 -8.63 -4.81 -24.38
C LEU A 297 -9.72 -4.08 -25.18
N ASN A 298 -10.22 -2.97 -24.65
CA ASN A 298 -11.08 -2.03 -25.39
C ASN A 298 -10.42 -1.59 -26.70
N LYS A 299 -9.16 -1.12 -26.62
CA LYS A 299 -8.39 -0.74 -27.81
C LYS A 299 -8.31 -1.87 -28.83
N TRP A 300 -7.95 -3.07 -28.38
CA TRP A 300 -7.83 -4.26 -29.22
C TRP A 300 -9.17 -4.62 -29.89
N ASP A 301 -10.27 -4.57 -29.16
CA ASP A 301 -11.61 -4.86 -29.68
C ASP A 301 -12.01 -3.86 -30.76
N MET A 302 -11.78 -2.55 -30.55
CA MET A 302 -12.03 -1.52 -31.55
C MET A 302 -11.27 -1.76 -32.86
N TYR A 303 -9.93 -1.95 -32.78
CA TYR A 303 -9.14 -2.23 -33.99
C TYR A 303 -9.53 -3.54 -34.67
N THR A 304 -9.92 -4.56 -33.92
CA THR A 304 -10.31 -5.85 -34.49
C THR A 304 -11.62 -5.74 -35.24
N LYS A 305 -12.57 -4.94 -34.74
CA LYS A 305 -13.85 -4.66 -35.41
C LYS A 305 -13.66 -3.83 -36.68
N GLU A 306 -12.81 -2.80 -36.65
CA GLU A 306 -12.54 -1.96 -37.82
C GLU A 306 -11.86 -2.73 -38.97
N ASN A 307 -10.98 -3.68 -38.68
CA ASN A 307 -10.25 -4.44 -39.70
C ASN A 307 -11.00 -5.70 -40.20
N ASN A 308 -12.11 -6.05 -39.57
CA ASN A 308 -12.96 -7.19 -39.96
C ASN A 308 -14.25 -6.76 -40.70
N CYS A 309 -14.41 -5.46 -40.99
CA CYS A 309 -15.47 -4.91 -41.83
C CYS A 309 -15.04 -4.79 -43.29
#